data_AF-A0A1F4VBQ4-F1
#
_entry.id   AF-A0A1F4VBQ4-F1
#
_cell.length_a   1.000
_cell.length_b   1.000
_cell.length_c   1.000
_cell.angle_alpha   90.00
_cell.angle_beta   90.00
_cell.angle_gamma   90.00
#
_symmetry.space_group_name_H-M   'P 1'
#
loop_
_entity.id
_entity.type
_entity.pdbx_description
1 polymer ?
#
loop_
_entity_poly.entity_id
_entity_poly.type
_entity_poly.pdbx_seq_one_letter_code
_entity_poly.pdbx_strand_id
1 'polypeptide(L)'
;MADGTSIKEEKTSVDGEDLLEGAMEVADIGEEDLDQERLLQAVAVVLGGDIAYLKTTAAALSNVRAVTLEVPPGKSATKILAVMDAELTGMKARIERVNGYLDGRINVDTVSAAERMASAHLERALAKQSEAKATQNSDSLTAANTKVKDTILALLKIREDKESLQ
;
A
#
# COMPACT_ATOMS: atom_id res chain seq x y z
N MET A 1 2.27 -24.14 -41.96
CA MET A 1 1.50 -23.17 -41.17
C MET A 1 2.08 -23.23 -39.76
N ALA A 2 2.73 -22.16 -39.32
CA ALA A 2 3.22 -22.00 -37.95
C ALA A 2 2.54 -20.76 -37.38
N ASP A 3 1.81 -20.99 -36.30
CA ASP A 3 1.00 -20.03 -35.57
C ASP A 3 1.92 -19.05 -34.83
N GLY A 4 1.88 -17.79 -35.27
CA GLY A 4 2.63 -16.68 -34.69
C GLY A 4 1.72 -15.86 -33.79
N THR A 5 1.18 -16.45 -32.73
CA THR A 5 0.45 -15.70 -31.71
C THR A 5 1.47 -14.98 -30.82
N SER A 6 1.80 -13.75 -31.21
CA SER A 6 2.58 -12.81 -30.40
C SER A 6 1.65 -12.26 -29.31
N ILE A 7 1.78 -12.77 -28.09
CA ILE A 7 1.16 -12.15 -26.92
C ILE A 7 1.89 -10.82 -26.72
N LYS A 8 1.23 -9.71 -27.05
CA LYS A 8 1.67 -8.39 -26.60
C LYS A 8 1.52 -8.38 -25.09
N GLU A 9 2.63 -8.36 -24.36
CA GLU A 9 2.64 -7.92 -22.97
C GLU A 9 2.22 -6.45 -22.97
N GLU A 10 0.94 -6.21 -22.76
CA GLU A 10 0.43 -4.89 -22.43
C GLU A 10 0.98 -4.56 -21.03
N LYS A 11 2.09 -3.80 -20.99
CA LYS A 11 2.56 -3.19 -19.75
C LYS A 11 1.54 -2.15 -19.32
N THR A 12 0.51 -2.58 -18.59
CA THR A 12 -0.34 -1.71 -17.78
C THR A 12 0.41 -1.34 -16.51
N SER A 13 1.55 -0.66 -16.62
CA SER A 13 2.01 0.15 -15.48
C SER A 13 1.16 1.42 -15.52
N VAL A 14 0.02 1.38 -14.84
CA VAL A 14 -0.66 2.63 -14.52
C VAL A 14 0.32 3.40 -13.65
N ASP A 15 0.74 4.59 -14.07
CA ASP A 15 1.62 5.41 -13.25
C ASP A 15 0.89 5.71 -11.94
N GLY A 16 1.62 5.72 -10.84
CA GLY A 16 1.05 6.17 -9.58
C GLY A 16 0.53 7.59 -9.72
N GLU A 17 1.15 8.41 -10.58
CA GLU A 17 0.72 9.78 -10.88
C GLU A 17 -0.66 9.82 -11.52
N ASP A 18 -0.85 9.07 -12.59
CA ASP A 18 -2.14 8.93 -13.28
C ASP A 18 -3.25 8.39 -12.34
N LEU A 19 -2.91 7.42 -11.49
CA LEU A 19 -3.84 6.88 -10.49
C LEU A 19 -4.27 7.93 -9.47
N LEU A 20 -3.34 8.78 -9.02
CA LEU A 20 -3.64 9.82 -8.03
C LEU A 20 -4.54 10.90 -8.64
N GLU A 21 -4.19 11.37 -9.84
CA GLU A 21 -4.94 12.43 -10.54
C GLU A 21 -6.39 11.99 -10.81
N GLY A 22 -6.59 10.80 -11.39
CA GLY A 22 -7.93 10.26 -11.60
C GLY A 22 -8.70 9.98 -10.31
N ALA A 23 -8.01 9.60 -9.22
CA ALA A 23 -8.67 9.39 -7.93
C ALA A 23 -9.08 10.70 -7.25
N MET A 24 -8.30 11.78 -7.41
CA MET A 24 -8.61 13.11 -6.89
C MET A 24 -9.92 13.65 -7.49
N GLU A 25 -10.11 13.51 -8.80
CA GLU A 25 -11.36 13.92 -9.46
C GLU A 25 -12.60 13.22 -8.88
N VAL A 26 -12.46 11.95 -8.50
CA VAL A 26 -13.56 11.14 -7.96
C VAL A 26 -13.83 11.44 -6.48
N ALA A 27 -12.82 11.91 -5.75
CA ALA A 27 -12.89 12.07 -4.30
C ALA A 27 -13.36 13.45 -3.82
N ASP A 28 -13.54 14.42 -4.72
CA ASP A 28 -13.95 15.81 -4.40
C ASP A 28 -13.14 16.41 -3.25
N ILE A 29 -11.85 16.65 -3.50
CA ILE A 29 -10.90 17.16 -2.51
C ILE A 29 -10.79 18.68 -2.67
N GLY A 30 -11.22 19.43 -1.65
CA GLY A 30 -11.21 20.89 -1.66
C GLY A 30 -9.94 21.50 -1.05
N GLU A 31 -9.77 22.82 -1.17
CA GLU A 31 -8.63 23.56 -0.58
C GLU A 31 -8.50 23.36 0.94
N GLU A 32 -9.62 23.19 1.64
CA GLU A 32 -9.65 22.93 3.09
C GLU A 32 -9.03 21.57 3.47
N ASP A 33 -8.98 20.62 2.54
CA ASP A 33 -8.36 19.32 2.78
C ASP A 33 -6.85 19.34 2.52
N LEU A 34 -6.35 20.38 1.86
CA LEU A 34 -4.95 20.56 1.48
C LEU A 34 -4.13 21.30 2.54
N ASP A 35 -4.73 21.64 3.69
CA ASP A 35 -3.94 22.23 4.76
C ASP A 35 -2.90 21.23 5.32
N GLN A 36 -1.77 21.76 5.76
CA GLN A 36 -0.63 20.94 6.19
C GLN A 36 -0.99 19.99 7.35
N GLU A 37 -1.89 20.38 8.24
CA GLU A 37 -2.29 19.55 9.38
C GLU A 37 -3.13 18.36 8.89
N ARG A 38 -4.07 18.57 7.97
CA ARG A 38 -4.88 17.52 7.34
C ARG A 38 -4.04 16.53 6.54
N LEU A 39 -3.12 17.04 5.75
CA LEU A 39 -2.17 16.22 4.99
C LEU A 39 -1.33 15.32 5.92
N LEU A 40 -0.80 15.86 7.01
CA LEU A 40 -0.02 15.08 7.99
C LEU A 40 -0.87 14.06 8.75
N GLN A 41 -2.10 14.42 9.12
CA GLN A 41 -3.04 13.49 9.76
C GLN A 41 -3.37 12.32 8.83
N ALA A 42 -3.62 12.59 7.55
CA ALA A 42 -3.91 11.58 6.55
C ALA A 42 -2.74 10.60 6.37
N VAL A 43 -1.50 11.12 6.29
CA VAL A 43 -0.28 10.30 6.28
C VAL A 43 -0.24 9.35 7.48
N ALA A 44 -0.46 9.87 8.69
CA ALA A 44 -0.40 9.08 9.91
C ALA A 44 -1.45 7.96 9.95
N VAL A 45 -2.67 8.26 9.49
CA VAL A 45 -3.77 7.27 9.42
C VAL A 45 -3.45 6.17 8.42
N VAL A 46 -3.07 6.52 7.20
CA VAL A 46 -2.87 5.58 6.09
C VAL A 46 -1.66 4.70 6.34
N LEU A 47 -0.49 5.32 6.57
CA LEU A 47 0.76 4.59 6.76
C LEU A 47 0.78 3.84 8.10
N GLY A 48 0.17 4.41 9.15
CA GLY A 48 -0.02 3.75 10.43
C GLY A 48 -0.89 2.49 10.32
N GLY A 49 -1.99 2.57 9.55
CA GLY A 49 -2.85 1.42 9.25
C GLY A 49 -2.12 0.32 8.48
N ASP A 50 -1.30 0.69 7.49
CA ASP A 50 -0.47 -0.27 6.75
C ASP A 50 0.58 -0.95 7.64
N ILE A 51 1.22 -0.20 8.55
CA ILE A 51 2.14 -0.79 9.55
C ILE A 51 1.39 -1.81 10.43
N ALA A 52 0.19 -1.47 10.91
CA ALA A 52 -0.60 -2.38 11.74
C ALA A 52 -0.97 -3.66 10.98
N TYR A 53 -1.36 -3.53 9.71
CA TYR A 53 -1.62 -4.67 8.83
C TYR A 53 -0.36 -5.54 8.66
N LEU A 54 0.77 -4.95 8.27
CA LEU A 54 2.03 -5.68 8.07
C LEU A 54 2.49 -6.41 9.34
N LYS A 55 2.37 -5.78 10.52
CA LYS A 55 2.67 -6.42 11.81
C LYS A 55 1.78 -7.64 12.06
N THR A 56 0.48 -7.51 11.80
CA THR A 56 -0.49 -8.59 11.98
C THR A 56 -0.19 -9.76 11.02
N THR A 57 0.09 -9.46 9.75
CA THR A 57 0.47 -10.46 8.76
C THR A 57 1.79 -11.14 9.11
N ALA A 58 2.80 -10.39 9.56
CA ALA A 58 4.08 -10.95 10.00
C ALA A 58 3.92 -11.90 11.20
N ALA A 59 3.04 -11.57 12.14
CA ALA A 59 2.71 -12.45 13.27
C ALA A 59 2.04 -13.75 12.80
N ALA A 60 1.06 -13.66 11.89
CA ALA A 60 0.42 -14.85 11.31
C ALA A 60 1.42 -15.73 10.56
N LEU A 61 2.30 -15.14 9.74
CA LEU A 61 3.33 -15.87 9.00
C LEU A 61 4.35 -16.53 9.94
N SER A 62 4.70 -15.87 11.05
CA SER A 62 5.57 -16.45 12.08
C SER A 62 4.94 -17.68 12.75
N ASN A 63 3.63 -17.67 12.99
CA ASN A 63 2.91 -18.84 13.52
C ASN A 63 2.92 -20.01 12.54
N VAL A 64 2.65 -19.75 11.25
CA VAL A 64 2.70 -20.80 10.21
C VAL A 64 4.12 -21.36 10.06
N ARG A 65 5.14 -20.50 10.16
CA ARG A 65 6.55 -20.91 10.16
C ARG A 65 6.86 -21.84 11.33
N ALA A 66 6.39 -21.52 12.54
CA ALA A 66 6.57 -22.37 13.72
C ALA A 66 5.98 -23.77 13.51
N VAL A 67 4.76 -23.86 12.98
CA VAL A 67 4.13 -25.16 12.64
C VAL A 67 4.94 -25.90 11.56
N THR A 68 5.45 -25.19 10.55
CA THR A 68 6.23 -25.79 9.45
C THR A 68 7.54 -26.40 9.96
N LEU A 69 8.14 -25.86 11.03
CA LEU A 69 9.33 -26.41 11.67
C LEU A 69 9.07 -27.72 12.43
N GLU A 70 7.82 -27.97 12.86
CA GLU A 70 7.43 -29.21 13.55
C GLU A 70 7.19 -30.38 12.59
N VAL A 71 7.05 -30.11 11.29
CA VAL A 71 6.85 -31.12 10.24
C VAL A 71 8.19 -31.79 9.90
N PRO A 72 8.24 -33.11 9.66
CA PRO A 72 9.47 -33.80 9.26
C PRO A 72 10.16 -33.12 8.07
N PRO A 73 11.49 -32.93 8.12
CA PRO A 73 12.21 -32.17 7.11
C PRO A 73 12.11 -32.86 5.74
N GLY A 74 11.56 -32.13 4.77
CA GLY A 74 11.52 -32.50 3.36
C GLY A 74 11.85 -31.30 2.47
N LYS A 75 12.29 -31.55 1.23
CA LYS A 75 12.69 -30.48 0.28
C LYS A 75 11.63 -29.38 0.13
N SER A 76 10.35 -29.72 0.23
CA SER A 76 9.25 -28.75 0.19
C SER A 76 9.18 -27.87 1.44
N ALA A 77 9.33 -28.44 2.64
CA ALA A 77 9.32 -27.70 3.89
C ALA A 77 10.48 -26.69 3.96
N THR A 78 11.68 -27.08 3.52
CA THR A 78 12.85 -26.18 3.47
C THR A 78 12.62 -24.99 2.53
N LYS A 79 12.02 -25.22 1.36
CA LYS A 79 11.69 -24.13 0.42
C LYS A 79 10.63 -23.18 0.99
N ILE A 80 9.60 -23.73 1.62
CA ILE A 80 8.53 -22.94 2.26
C ILE A 80 9.12 -22.05 3.34
N LEU A 81 9.95 -22.59 4.23
CA LEU A 81 10.61 -21.83 5.28
C LEU A 81 11.50 -20.71 4.73
N ALA A 82 12.26 -20.98 3.66
CA ALA A 82 13.11 -19.96 3.03
C ALA A 82 12.29 -18.80 2.44
N VAL A 83 11.15 -19.10 1.81
CA VAL A 83 10.22 -18.06 1.31
C VAL A 83 9.62 -17.28 2.49
N MET A 84 9.18 -17.95 3.54
CA MET A 84 8.63 -17.29 4.74
C MET A 84 9.65 -16.35 5.40
N ASP A 85 10.91 -16.78 5.52
CA ASP A 85 11.98 -15.96 6.11
C ASP A 85 12.30 -14.72 5.27
N ALA A 86 12.31 -14.86 3.94
CA ALA A 86 12.48 -13.74 3.02
C ALA A 86 11.32 -12.73 3.15
N GLU A 87 10.09 -13.21 3.20
CA GLU A 87 8.89 -12.37 3.36
C GLU A 87 8.87 -11.63 4.71
N LEU A 88 9.17 -12.33 5.82
CA LEU A 88 9.26 -11.70 7.15
C LEU A 88 10.33 -10.60 7.19
N THR A 89 11.50 -10.85 6.58
CA THR A 89 12.58 -9.88 6.47
C THR A 89 12.14 -8.67 5.64
N GLY A 90 11.49 -8.90 4.50
CA GLY A 90 10.95 -7.86 3.64
C GLY A 90 9.91 -6.99 4.34
N MET A 91 8.98 -7.60 5.09
CA MET A 91 7.96 -6.88 5.87
C MET A 91 8.60 -6.00 6.95
N LYS A 92 9.59 -6.51 7.69
CA LYS A 92 10.30 -5.73 8.71
C LYS A 92 10.99 -4.50 8.11
N ALA A 93 11.69 -4.68 6.99
CA ALA A 93 12.37 -3.58 6.30
C ALA A 93 11.39 -2.52 5.77
N ARG A 94 10.20 -2.93 5.31
CA ARG A 94 9.13 -2.01 4.90
C ARG A 94 8.60 -1.20 6.08
N ILE A 95 8.29 -1.86 7.19
CA ILE A 95 7.83 -1.19 8.43
C ILE A 95 8.87 -0.16 8.89
N GLU A 96 10.16 -0.51 8.87
CA GLU A 96 11.23 0.39 9.28
C GLU A 96 11.32 1.65 8.41
N ARG A 97 11.22 1.51 7.08
CA ARG A 97 11.21 2.67 6.17
C ARG A 97 10.01 3.58 6.39
N VAL A 98 8.82 3.02 6.59
CA VAL A 98 7.60 3.80 6.85
C VAL A 98 7.68 4.51 8.19
N ASN A 99 8.14 3.83 9.25
CA ASN A 99 8.36 4.49 10.54
C ASN A 99 9.40 5.60 10.40
N GLY A 100 10.47 5.40 9.62
CA GLY A 100 11.44 6.45 9.31
C GLY A 100 10.76 7.71 8.75
N TYR A 101 9.86 7.55 7.79
CA TYR A 101 9.09 8.66 7.24
C TYR A 101 8.16 9.32 8.27
N LEU A 102 7.38 8.53 9.03
CA LEU A 102 6.47 9.03 10.08
C LEU A 102 7.22 9.76 11.22
N ASP A 103 8.44 9.33 11.54
CA ASP A 103 9.30 9.95 12.55
C ASP A 103 10.01 11.22 12.02
N GLY A 104 9.75 11.64 10.78
CA GLY A 104 10.39 12.79 10.15
C GLY A 104 11.83 12.53 9.65
N ARG A 105 12.28 11.27 9.62
CA ARG A 105 13.57 10.86 9.02
C ARG A 105 13.37 10.66 7.51
N ILE A 106 13.30 11.79 6.81
CA ILE A 106 12.96 11.89 5.39
C ILE A 106 14.22 11.73 4.52
N ASN A 107 14.21 10.76 3.59
CA ASN A 107 15.18 10.61 2.50
C ASN A 107 14.51 9.93 1.29
N VAL A 108 15.19 9.91 0.14
CA VAL A 108 14.61 9.42 -1.11
C VAL A 108 14.11 7.98 -1.00
N ASP A 109 14.86 7.10 -0.33
CA ASP A 109 14.49 5.69 -0.17
C ASP A 109 13.29 5.51 0.78
N THR A 110 13.21 6.29 1.87
CA THR A 110 12.08 6.21 2.81
C THR A 110 10.81 6.77 2.21
N VAL A 111 10.90 7.92 1.54
CA VAL A 111 9.76 8.55 0.85
C VAL A 111 9.26 7.70 -0.31
N SER A 112 10.15 7.16 -1.14
CA SER A 112 9.76 6.27 -2.24
C SER A 112 9.08 4.98 -1.73
N ALA A 113 9.49 4.48 -0.56
CA ALA A 113 8.84 3.32 0.05
C ALA A 113 7.46 3.67 0.61
N ALA A 114 7.31 4.84 1.25
CA ALA A 114 6.04 5.34 1.75
C ALA A 114 5.03 5.57 0.60
N GLU A 115 5.49 6.19 -0.49
CA GLU A 115 4.70 6.42 -1.70
C GLU A 115 4.15 5.11 -2.27
N ARG A 116 5.01 4.12 -2.52
CA ARG A 116 4.57 2.81 -3.03
C ARG A 116 3.54 2.14 -2.15
N MET A 117 3.62 2.34 -0.83
CA MET A 117 2.64 1.78 0.11
C MET A 117 1.31 2.52 0.03
N ALA A 118 1.33 3.84 0.06
CA ALA A 118 0.12 4.65 -0.06
C ALA A 118 -0.57 4.45 -1.43
N SER A 119 0.18 4.28 -2.53
CA SER A 119 -0.39 3.96 -3.86
C SER A 119 -1.08 2.60 -3.88
N ALA A 120 -0.43 1.56 -3.32
CA ALA A 120 -1.06 0.25 -3.20
C ALA A 120 -2.30 0.28 -2.28
N HIS A 121 -2.33 1.17 -1.29
CA HIS A 121 -3.50 1.39 -0.46
C HIS A 121 -4.64 2.05 -1.24
N LEU A 122 -4.32 3.02 -2.11
CA LEU A 122 -5.28 3.75 -2.93
C LEU A 122 -6.02 2.79 -3.88
N GLU A 123 -5.29 1.92 -4.57
CA GLU A 123 -5.89 0.90 -5.45
C GLU A 123 -6.90 0.03 -4.70
N ARG A 124 -6.56 -0.41 -3.48
CA ARG A 124 -7.46 -1.21 -2.64
C ARG A 124 -8.66 -0.41 -2.14
N ALA A 125 -8.46 0.86 -1.79
CA ALA A 125 -9.53 1.73 -1.34
C ALA A 125 -10.53 2.01 -2.47
N LEU A 126 -10.03 2.27 -3.69
CA LEU A 126 -10.85 2.43 -4.90
C LEU A 126 -11.62 1.15 -5.25
N ALA A 127 -10.97 -0.02 -5.16
CA ALA A 127 -11.66 -1.30 -5.38
C ALA A 127 -12.81 -1.50 -4.38
N LYS A 128 -12.58 -1.21 -3.09
CA LYS A 128 -13.62 -1.27 -2.05
C LYS A 128 -14.74 -0.26 -2.25
N GLN A 129 -14.41 0.94 -2.72
CA GLN A 129 -15.40 1.95 -3.08
C GLN A 129 -16.27 1.45 -4.24
N SER A 130 -15.67 0.88 -5.27
CA SER A 130 -16.38 0.29 -6.41
C SER A 130 -17.31 -0.84 -5.96
N GLU A 131 -16.86 -1.71 -5.08
CA GLU A 131 -17.68 -2.80 -4.50
C GLU A 131 -18.86 -2.25 -3.66
N ALA A 132 -18.60 -1.24 -2.82
CA ALA A 132 -19.65 -0.59 -2.02
C ALA A 132 -20.69 0.13 -2.90
N LYS A 133 -20.26 0.77 -3.99
CA LYS A 133 -21.17 1.36 -5.00
C LYS A 133 -22.03 0.29 -5.65
N ALA A 134 -21.43 -0.82 -6.08
CA ALA A 134 -22.15 -1.93 -6.73
C ALA A 134 -23.20 -2.57 -5.82
N THR A 135 -22.93 -2.63 -4.51
CA THR A 135 -23.83 -3.24 -3.51
C THR A 135 -24.82 -2.25 -2.89
N GLN A 136 -24.78 -0.97 -3.25
CA GLN A 136 -25.65 0.10 -2.74
C GLN A 136 -25.70 0.21 -1.20
N ASN A 137 -24.61 -0.18 -0.53
CA ASN A 137 -24.50 -0.12 0.92
C ASN A 137 -23.97 1.26 1.34
N SER A 138 -24.85 2.14 1.84
CA SER A 138 -24.53 3.54 2.18
C SER A 138 -23.41 3.71 3.20
N ASP A 139 -23.39 2.86 4.22
CA ASP A 139 -22.42 2.96 5.32
C ASP A 139 -21.04 2.50 4.84
N SER A 140 -21.02 1.41 4.07
CA SER A 140 -19.79 0.91 3.43
C SER A 140 -19.26 1.89 2.40
N LEU A 141 -20.14 2.57 1.66
CA LEU A 141 -19.76 3.59 0.68
C LEU A 141 -19.15 4.82 1.35
N THR A 142 -19.74 5.28 2.46
CA THR A 142 -19.20 6.41 3.22
C THR A 142 -17.82 6.08 3.77
N ALA A 143 -17.66 4.91 4.40
CA ALA A 143 -16.37 4.47 4.93
C ALA A 143 -15.32 4.26 3.83
N ALA A 144 -15.73 3.78 2.65
CA ALA A 144 -14.83 3.64 1.51
C ALA A 144 -14.40 5.00 0.95
N ASN A 145 -15.32 5.97 0.85
CA ASN A 145 -15.01 7.34 0.40
C ASN A 145 -14.04 8.04 1.34
N THR A 146 -14.25 7.96 2.65
CA THR A 146 -13.31 8.52 3.64
C THR A 146 -11.92 7.92 3.48
N LYS A 147 -11.83 6.58 3.32
CA LYS A 147 -10.53 5.93 3.09
C LYS A 147 -9.86 6.37 1.79
N VAL A 148 -10.61 6.51 0.70
CA VAL A 148 -10.08 7.01 -0.57
C VAL A 148 -9.53 8.43 -0.37
N LYS A 149 -10.29 9.32 0.26
CA LYS A 149 -9.88 10.68 0.56
C LYS A 149 -8.61 10.74 1.41
N ASP A 150 -8.59 10.05 2.55
CA ASP A 150 -7.41 9.99 3.44
C ASP A 150 -6.18 9.47 2.68
N THR A 151 -6.36 8.48 1.81
CA THR A 151 -5.24 7.92 1.04
C THR A 151 -4.70 8.89 0.00
N ILE A 152 -5.56 9.66 -0.65
CA ILE A 152 -5.15 10.68 -1.61
C ILE A 152 -4.41 11.81 -0.90
N LEU A 153 -4.93 12.30 0.23
CA LEU A 153 -4.27 13.33 1.04
C LEU A 153 -2.89 12.87 1.52
N ALA A 154 -2.77 11.61 1.95
CA ALA A 154 -1.48 11.04 2.30
C ALA A 154 -0.50 11.02 1.12
N LEU A 155 -0.97 10.62 -0.07
CA LEU A 155 -0.14 10.58 -1.28
C LEU A 155 0.34 11.96 -1.72
N LEU A 156 -0.52 12.99 -1.63
CA LEU A 156 -0.14 14.37 -1.93
C LEU A 156 1.03 14.82 -1.05
N LYS A 157 0.91 14.65 0.27
CA LYS A 157 1.95 15.01 1.22
C LYS A 157 3.28 14.28 0.96
N ILE A 158 3.20 12.99 0.66
CA ILE A 158 4.38 12.15 0.39
C ILE A 158 5.08 12.61 -0.89
N ARG A 159 4.32 13.02 -1.92
CA ARG A 159 4.89 13.53 -3.17
C ARG A 159 5.51 14.91 -3.01
N GLU A 160 4.87 15.81 -2.28
CA GLU A 160 5.48 17.09 -1.91
C GLU A 160 6.83 16.88 -1.21
N ASP A 161 6.89 15.94 -0.25
CA ASP A 161 8.16 15.61 0.41
C ASP A 161 9.17 14.99 -0.57
N LYS A 162 8.72 14.20 -1.54
CA LYS A 162 9.58 13.58 -2.55
C LYS A 162 10.19 14.61 -3.49
N GLU A 163 9.38 15.55 -3.97
CA GLU A 163 9.82 16.66 -4.82
C GLU A 163 10.84 17.53 -4.09
N SER A 164 10.65 17.77 -2.79
CA SER A 164 11.60 18.55 -1.97
C SER A 164 13.00 17.93 -1.85
N LEU A 165 13.15 16.64 -2.18
CA LEU A 165 14.41 15.90 -2.12
C LEU A 165 15.14 15.78 -3.47
N GLN A 166 14.51 16.20 -4.57
CA GLN A 166 15.04 16.13 -5.94
C GLN A 166 15.71 17.43 -6.36
#